data_AF-A0A925MLP5-F1
#
_entry.id   AF-A0A925MLP5-F1
#
_cell.length_a   1.000
_cell.length_b   1.000
_cell.length_c   1.000
_cell.angle_alpha   90.00
_cell.angle_beta   90.00
_cell.angle_gamma   90.00
#
_symmetry.space_group_name_H-M   'P 1'
#
loop_
_entity.id
_entity.type
_entity.pdbx_description
1 polymer ?
#
loop_
_entity_poly.entity_id
_entity_poly.type
_entity_poly.pdbx_seq_one_letter_code
_entity_poly.pdbx_strand_id
1 'polypeptide(L)'
;MKTKIPLFAALYCGLCTVGSAFTLDFADYVGVSLPPNPLTIPIAGYGSVTFDAGTGSSLIVDSAYLNDNGFGAPSLSFNQNEAVKVTFNNAPPLNVDFDFVGVSAGEAFVVQPDLFTPQSFIVNLQGGGDGAGIYSISWNQVPEPTASLLGALGGAFLVIRRRR
;
A
#
# COMPACT_ATOMS: atom_id res chain seq x y z
N MET A 1 -26.99 34.18 47.03
CA MET A 1 -27.58 33.57 45.83
C MET A 1 -26.60 32.54 45.30
N LYS A 2 -27.03 31.28 45.16
CA LYS A 2 -26.19 30.15 44.73
C LYS A 2 -26.19 30.09 43.20
N THR A 3 -25.08 30.42 42.54
CA THR A 3 -24.91 30.28 41.09
C THR A 3 -24.64 28.82 40.74
N LYS A 4 -25.60 28.18 40.09
CA LYS A 4 -25.46 26.84 39.51
C LYS A 4 -24.77 26.99 38.15
N ILE A 5 -23.57 26.42 38.01
CA ILE A 5 -22.85 26.33 36.73
C ILE A 5 -23.38 25.09 35.99
N PRO A 6 -23.93 25.20 34.76
CA PRO A 6 -24.35 24.03 34.01
C PRO A 6 -23.12 23.27 33.54
N LEU A 7 -23.12 21.97 33.84
CA LEU A 7 -22.15 20.98 33.42
C LEU A 7 -22.26 20.83 31.88
N PHE A 8 -21.33 21.42 31.13
CA PHE A 8 -21.17 21.10 29.71
C PHE A 8 -20.70 19.65 29.59
N ALA A 9 -21.61 18.77 29.20
CA ALA A 9 -21.31 17.44 28.72
C ALA A 9 -20.56 17.56 27.38
N ALA A 10 -19.23 17.50 27.43
CA ALA A 10 -18.44 17.27 26.24
C ALA A 10 -18.54 15.78 25.91
N LEU A 11 -19.45 15.45 25.00
CA LEU A 11 -19.53 14.17 24.32
C LEU A 11 -18.19 13.98 23.59
N TYR A 12 -17.25 13.31 24.24
CA TYR A 12 -16.05 12.78 23.60
C TYR A 12 -16.51 11.65 22.67
N CYS A 13 -16.94 12.00 21.46
CA CYS A 13 -16.85 11.09 20.33
C CYS A 13 -15.34 10.86 20.12
N GLY A 14 -14.81 9.81 20.75
CA GLY A 14 -13.51 9.27 20.41
C GLY A 14 -13.53 8.98 18.92
N LEU A 15 -12.89 9.85 18.15
CA LEU A 15 -12.60 9.61 16.75
C LEU A 15 -11.73 8.35 16.73
N CYS A 16 -12.36 7.21 16.44
CA CYS A 16 -11.65 6.02 16.02
C CYS A 16 -10.74 6.47 14.88
N THR A 17 -9.43 6.33 15.05
CA THR A 17 -8.47 6.44 13.96
C THR A 17 -8.89 5.43 12.90
N VAL A 18 -9.56 5.90 11.85
CA VAL A 18 -9.99 5.04 10.74
C VAL A 18 -8.72 4.71 9.98
N GLY A 19 -8.20 3.49 10.14
CA GLY A 19 -7.17 2.98 9.24
C GLY A 19 -7.67 3.14 7.80
N SER A 20 -6.86 3.73 6.93
CA SER A 20 -7.19 3.81 5.50
C SER A 20 -6.67 2.54 4.83
N ALA A 21 -7.54 1.84 4.11
CA ALA A 21 -7.19 0.69 3.28
C ALA A 21 -7.05 1.16 1.83
N PHE A 22 -6.04 0.65 1.15
CA PHE A 22 -5.72 1.00 -0.23
C PHE A 22 -5.55 -0.27 -1.05
N THR A 23 -5.95 -0.18 -2.31
CA THR A 23 -5.75 -1.23 -3.31
C THR A 23 -5.24 -0.59 -4.58
N LEU A 24 -4.21 -1.18 -5.16
CA LEU A 24 -3.76 -0.93 -6.52
C LEU A 24 -4.10 -2.16 -7.34
N ASP A 25 -5.03 -2.01 -8.29
CA ASP A 25 -5.42 -3.06 -9.22
C ASP A 25 -4.82 -2.75 -10.61
N PHE A 26 -4.07 -3.71 -11.16
CA PHE A 26 -3.45 -3.55 -12.48
C PHE A 26 -4.45 -3.72 -13.65
N ALA A 27 -5.66 -4.22 -13.39
CA ALA A 27 -6.73 -4.24 -14.38
C ALA A 27 -7.05 -2.85 -14.95
N ASP A 28 -6.89 -1.80 -14.15
CA ASP A 28 -7.16 -0.42 -14.54
C ASP A 28 -6.10 0.17 -15.50
N TYR A 29 -5.00 -0.55 -15.75
CA TYR A 29 -3.84 -0.03 -16.49
C TYR A 29 -3.62 -0.70 -17.86
N VAL A 30 -4.56 -1.53 -18.32
CA VAL A 30 -4.49 -2.16 -19.65
C VAL A 30 -4.42 -1.12 -20.76
N GLY A 31 -3.45 -1.26 -21.65
CA GLY A 31 -3.34 -0.41 -22.84
C GLY A 31 -2.95 1.03 -22.54
N VAL A 32 -2.58 1.33 -21.29
CA VAL A 32 -2.00 2.61 -20.90
C VAL A 32 -0.49 2.57 -21.16
N SER A 33 0.04 3.62 -21.78
CA SER A 33 1.49 3.80 -21.87
C SER A 33 2.03 4.16 -20.49
N LEU A 34 2.53 3.16 -19.78
CA LEU A 34 3.21 3.37 -18.50
C LEU A 34 4.62 3.93 -18.73
N PRO A 35 5.11 4.82 -17.85
CA PRO A 35 6.45 5.35 -17.96
C PRO A 35 7.50 4.21 -17.96
N PRO A 36 8.65 4.40 -18.62
CA PRO A 36 9.71 3.41 -18.59
C PRO A 36 10.21 3.22 -17.17
N ASN A 37 10.70 2.02 -16.87
CA ASN A 37 11.30 1.61 -15.61
C ASN A 37 12.19 2.74 -15.00
N PRO A 38 11.88 3.25 -13.79
CA PRO A 38 10.84 2.79 -12.86
C PRO A 38 9.42 3.28 -13.18
N LEU A 39 8.44 2.41 -12.93
CA LEU A 39 7.02 2.72 -13.02
C LEU A 39 6.52 3.31 -11.69
N THR A 40 6.05 4.55 -11.70
CA THR A 40 5.43 5.19 -10.53
C THR A 40 3.94 5.41 -10.74
N ILE A 41 3.13 4.90 -9.81
CA ILE A 41 1.67 4.99 -9.85
C ILE A 41 1.17 5.85 -8.67
N PRO A 42 0.45 6.97 -8.92
CA PRO A 42 -0.17 7.75 -7.86
C PRO A 42 -1.41 7.06 -7.31
N ILE A 43 -1.53 7.03 -5.98
CA ILE A 43 -2.68 6.44 -5.26
C ILE A 43 -3.38 7.55 -4.48
N ALA A 44 -4.63 7.82 -4.84
CA ALA A 44 -5.44 8.85 -4.20
C ALA A 44 -5.57 8.58 -2.69
N GLY A 45 -5.28 9.59 -1.86
CA GLY A 45 -5.34 9.49 -0.40
C GLY A 45 -4.14 8.80 0.25
N TYR A 46 -3.23 8.19 -0.51
CA TYR A 46 -2.02 7.55 0.02
C TYR A 46 -0.74 8.27 -0.40
N GLY A 47 -0.56 8.57 -1.69
CA GLY A 47 0.72 9.07 -2.23
C GLY A 47 1.04 8.39 -3.56
N SER A 48 2.12 7.62 -3.62
CA SER A 48 2.46 6.82 -4.80
C SER A 48 3.19 5.53 -4.43
N VAL A 49 3.13 4.57 -5.35
CA VAL A 49 3.90 3.32 -5.30
C VAL A 49 4.82 3.28 -6.52
N THR A 50 6.10 2.99 -6.31
CA THR A 50 7.09 2.85 -7.38
C THR A 50 7.50 1.40 -7.54
N PHE A 51 7.56 0.94 -8.78
CA PHE A 51 8.04 -0.35 -9.21
C PHE A 51 9.34 -0.14 -9.98
N ASP A 52 10.41 -0.74 -9.50
CA ASP A 52 11.74 -0.63 -10.08
C ASP A 52 12.24 -2.02 -10.43
N ALA A 53 12.32 -2.31 -11.73
CA ALA A 53 12.86 -3.57 -12.23
C ALA A 53 14.38 -3.45 -12.44
N GLY A 54 15.07 -4.60 -12.47
CA GLY A 54 16.50 -4.62 -12.78
C GLY A 54 16.87 -3.90 -14.08
N THR A 55 18.12 -3.42 -14.17
CA THR A 55 18.60 -2.74 -15.37
C THR A 55 18.43 -3.60 -16.62
N GLY A 56 17.76 -3.08 -17.65
CA GLY A 56 17.49 -3.80 -18.90
C GLY A 56 16.12 -4.48 -18.95
N SER A 57 15.39 -4.54 -17.83
CA SER A 57 13.98 -4.95 -17.79
C SER A 57 13.03 -3.83 -18.22
N SER A 58 11.90 -4.23 -18.80
CA SER A 58 10.76 -3.36 -19.06
C SER A 58 9.59 -3.81 -18.20
N LEU A 59 9.02 -2.89 -17.44
CA LEU A 59 7.77 -3.11 -16.72
C LEU A 59 6.60 -2.93 -17.69
N ILE A 60 5.82 -3.98 -17.87
CA ILE A 60 4.68 -4.01 -18.79
C ILE A 60 3.46 -4.47 -18.02
N VAL A 61 2.36 -3.74 -18.16
CA VAL A 61 1.03 -4.23 -17.74
C VAL A 61 0.35 -4.76 -18.98
N ASP A 62 0.15 -6.06 -19.02
CA ASP A 62 -0.52 -6.72 -20.12
C ASP A 62 -1.39 -7.85 -19.60
N SER A 63 -1.89 -8.64 -20.53
CA SER A 63 -2.73 -9.80 -20.24
C SER A 63 -2.07 -11.05 -20.80
N ALA A 64 -0.73 -11.10 -20.77
CA ALA A 64 0.07 -12.19 -21.32
C ALA A 64 -0.23 -13.54 -20.65
N TYR A 65 -0.74 -13.54 -19.42
CA TYR A 65 -1.02 -14.76 -18.63
C TYR A 65 -2.52 -15.09 -18.54
N LEU A 66 -3.35 -14.53 -19.44
CA LEU A 66 -4.77 -14.88 -19.54
C LEU A 66 -5.01 -16.35 -19.94
N ASN A 67 -4.03 -16.98 -20.61
CA ASN A 67 -4.17 -18.30 -21.23
C ASN A 67 -3.83 -19.49 -20.30
N ASP A 68 -3.28 -19.26 -19.12
CA ASP A 68 -2.73 -20.35 -18.29
C ASP A 68 -3.74 -20.95 -17.31
N ASN A 69 -5.02 -21.01 -17.71
CA ASN A 69 -6.15 -21.53 -16.92
C ASN A 69 -6.39 -20.82 -15.57
N GLY A 70 -5.78 -19.66 -15.33
CA GLY A 70 -5.99 -18.80 -14.16
C GLY A 70 -7.07 -17.72 -14.34
N PHE A 71 -7.37 -16.97 -13.28
CA PHE A 71 -8.22 -15.79 -13.34
C PHE A 71 -7.67 -14.80 -14.38
N GLY A 72 -8.44 -14.59 -15.45
CA GLY A 72 -8.01 -13.82 -16.60
C GLY A 72 -8.11 -12.32 -16.37
N ALA A 73 -7.14 -11.76 -15.66
CA ALA A 73 -7.05 -10.33 -15.43
C ALA A 73 -5.67 -9.77 -15.79
N PRO A 74 -5.61 -8.48 -16.18
CA PRO A 74 -4.36 -7.80 -16.47
C PRO A 74 -3.44 -7.72 -15.25
N SER A 75 -2.15 -7.82 -15.49
CA SER A 75 -1.15 -7.85 -14.42
C SER A 75 0.12 -7.11 -14.82
N LEU A 76 0.87 -6.64 -13.83
CA LEU A 76 2.26 -6.25 -14.03
C LEU A 76 3.09 -7.52 -14.27
N SER A 77 3.58 -7.68 -15.50
CA SER A 77 4.18 -8.92 -15.97
C SER A 77 5.65 -9.05 -15.58
N PHE A 78 6.04 -10.27 -15.17
CA PHE A 78 7.40 -10.63 -14.78
C PHE A 78 7.95 -11.67 -15.74
N ASN A 79 9.17 -11.44 -16.21
CA ASN A 79 9.95 -12.46 -16.87
C ASN A 79 10.50 -13.47 -15.84
N GLN A 80 10.93 -14.62 -16.35
CA GLN A 80 11.57 -15.64 -15.54
C GLN A 80 12.80 -15.08 -14.79
N ASN A 81 12.86 -15.30 -13.48
CA ASN A 81 13.92 -14.81 -12.58
C ASN A 81 14.03 -13.28 -12.49
N GLU A 82 12.96 -12.56 -12.86
CA GLU A 82 12.89 -11.13 -12.69
C GLU A 82 12.57 -10.76 -11.24
N ALA A 83 13.27 -9.75 -10.74
CA ALA A 83 13.00 -9.15 -9.45
C ALA A 83 12.60 -7.68 -9.64
N VAL A 84 11.50 -7.30 -8.99
CA VAL A 84 11.00 -5.92 -8.97
C VAL A 84 10.96 -5.44 -7.53
N LYS A 85 11.57 -4.27 -7.31
CA LYS A 85 11.47 -3.55 -6.04
C LYS A 85 10.22 -2.68 -6.06
N VAL A 86 9.29 -2.96 -5.16
CA VAL A 86 8.07 -2.18 -4.93
C VAL A 86 8.32 -1.26 -3.74
N THR A 87 8.17 0.04 -3.92
CA THR A 87 8.43 1.07 -2.90
C THR A 87 7.20 1.94 -2.67
N PHE A 88 6.79 2.00 -1.43
CA PHE A 88 5.67 2.79 -0.94
C PHE A 88 6.19 4.17 -0.52
N ASN A 89 5.90 5.22 -1.32
CA ASN A 89 6.59 6.52 -1.22
C ASN A 89 6.03 7.50 -0.18
N ASN A 90 5.15 7.04 0.72
CA ASN A 90 4.60 7.88 1.78
C ASN A 90 4.79 7.22 3.16
N ALA A 91 3.73 7.07 3.94
CA ALA A 91 3.81 6.41 5.23
C ALA A 91 4.06 4.90 5.05
N PRO A 92 4.80 4.26 5.97
CA PRO A 92 5.04 2.82 5.94
C PRO A 92 3.72 2.04 5.82
N PRO A 93 3.60 1.14 4.84
CA PRO A 93 2.39 0.37 4.68
C PRO A 93 2.30 -0.73 5.75
N LEU A 94 1.09 -1.11 6.11
CA LEU A 94 0.80 -2.20 7.04
C LEU A 94 -0.02 -3.28 6.33
N ASN A 95 0.14 -4.54 6.74
CA ASN A 95 -0.61 -5.67 6.19
C ASN A 95 -0.58 -5.68 4.65
N VAL A 96 0.61 -5.55 4.07
CA VAL A 96 0.77 -5.57 2.62
C VAL A 96 0.52 -6.98 2.11
N ASP A 97 -0.37 -7.09 1.13
CA ASP A 97 -0.73 -8.33 0.45
C ASP A 97 -0.59 -8.16 -1.06
N PHE A 98 -0.05 -9.19 -1.71
CA PHE A 98 0.20 -9.22 -3.14
C PHE A 98 -0.58 -10.38 -3.76
N ASP A 99 -1.46 -10.04 -4.69
CA ASP A 99 -2.21 -11.02 -5.46
C ASP A 99 -1.51 -11.27 -6.79
N PHE A 100 -1.33 -12.54 -7.13
CA PHE A 100 -0.62 -12.96 -8.33
C PHE A 100 -1.53 -13.75 -9.27
N VAL A 101 -1.27 -13.64 -10.57
CA VAL A 101 -1.92 -14.42 -11.63
C VAL A 101 -0.88 -15.04 -12.55
N GLY A 102 -1.26 -16.10 -13.27
CA GLY A 102 -0.36 -16.77 -14.22
C GLY A 102 0.67 -17.70 -13.60
N VAL A 103 0.60 -18.01 -12.31
CA VAL A 103 1.60 -18.86 -11.65
C VAL A 103 1.41 -20.32 -12.06
N SER A 104 2.34 -20.85 -12.85
CA SER A 104 2.33 -22.23 -13.33
C SER A 104 2.89 -23.23 -12.31
N ALA A 105 2.70 -24.53 -12.59
CA ALA A 105 3.21 -25.59 -11.73
C ALA A 105 4.75 -25.55 -11.62
N GLY A 106 5.26 -25.42 -10.40
CA GLY A 106 6.70 -25.29 -10.14
C GLY A 106 7.20 -23.85 -10.13
N GLU A 107 6.31 -22.88 -10.28
CA GLU A 107 6.59 -21.47 -10.09
C GLU A 107 6.07 -20.96 -8.74
N ALA A 108 6.72 -19.92 -8.24
CA ALA A 108 6.28 -19.22 -7.04
C ALA A 108 6.81 -17.79 -7.02
N PHE A 109 5.99 -16.87 -6.51
CA PHE A 109 6.47 -15.56 -6.10
C PHE A 109 7.04 -15.61 -4.69
N VAL A 110 8.21 -15.00 -4.53
CA VAL A 110 8.80 -14.73 -3.23
C VAL A 110 8.77 -13.24 -2.99
N VAL A 111 8.03 -12.84 -1.96
CA VAL A 111 7.96 -11.45 -1.49
C VAL A 111 8.80 -11.35 -0.23
N GLN A 112 9.76 -10.43 -0.22
CA GLN A 112 10.63 -10.18 0.94
C GLN A 112 10.73 -8.68 1.20
N PRO A 113 10.73 -8.23 2.47
CA PRO A 113 11.01 -6.84 2.78
C PRO A 113 12.44 -6.48 2.38
N ASP A 114 12.64 -5.26 1.87
CA ASP A 114 13.98 -4.74 1.61
C ASP A 114 14.68 -4.41 2.93
N LEU A 115 15.93 -4.85 3.07
CA LEU A 115 16.67 -4.74 4.33
C LEU A 115 16.99 -3.29 4.72
N PHE A 116 17.15 -2.41 3.73
CA PHE A 116 17.58 -1.03 3.93
C PHE A 116 16.46 -0.01 3.77
N THR A 117 15.32 -0.42 3.21
CA THR A 117 14.19 0.46 2.91
C THR A 117 12.92 -0.15 3.51
N PRO A 118 12.51 0.24 4.73
CA PRO A 118 11.40 -0.40 5.45
C PRO A 118 10.03 -0.33 4.75
N GLN A 119 9.89 0.58 3.80
CA GLN A 119 8.70 0.78 2.97
C GLN A 119 8.83 0.14 1.58
N SER A 120 9.78 -0.77 1.41
CA SER A 120 9.99 -1.47 0.15
C SER A 120 9.98 -2.98 0.31
N PHE A 121 9.54 -3.64 -0.76
CA PHE A 121 9.51 -5.09 -0.88
C PHE A 121 10.18 -5.48 -2.20
N ILE A 122 10.91 -6.58 -2.18
CA ILE A 122 11.45 -7.22 -3.37
C ILE A 122 10.50 -8.37 -3.69
N VAL A 123 9.92 -8.33 -4.88
CA VAL A 123 9.08 -9.38 -5.43
C VAL A 123 9.88 -10.10 -6.51
N ASN A 124 10.03 -11.41 -6.39
CA ASN A 124 10.81 -12.22 -7.34
C ASN A 124 9.98 -13.41 -7.81
N LEU A 125 9.94 -13.63 -9.13
CA LEU A 125 9.36 -14.83 -9.72
C LEU A 125 10.43 -15.92 -9.82
N GLN A 126 10.23 -17.02 -9.07
CA GLN A 126 11.05 -18.22 -9.13
C GLN A 126 10.35 -19.30 -9.94
N GLY A 127 11.08 -20.01 -10.81
CA GLY A 127 10.53 -21.10 -11.60
C GLY A 127 10.99 -21.08 -13.04
N GLY A 128 10.41 -21.95 -13.87
CA GLY A 128 10.79 -22.18 -15.26
C GLY A 128 9.66 -22.07 -16.27
N GLY A 129 8.52 -21.46 -15.89
CA GLY A 129 7.39 -21.26 -16.79
C GLY A 129 7.54 -20.04 -17.67
N ASP A 130 6.44 -19.73 -18.36
CA ASP A 130 6.26 -18.65 -19.33
C ASP A 130 6.11 -17.25 -18.69
N GLY A 131 6.07 -17.19 -17.36
CA GLY A 131 6.01 -15.96 -16.57
C GLY A 131 4.73 -15.87 -15.76
N ALA A 132 4.64 -14.83 -14.93
CA ALA A 132 3.48 -14.55 -14.10
C ALA A 132 3.44 -13.05 -13.78
N GLY A 133 2.38 -12.57 -13.13
CA GLY A 133 2.28 -11.14 -12.84
C GLY A 133 1.60 -10.80 -11.53
N ILE A 134 1.85 -9.57 -11.07
CA ILE A 134 1.13 -8.97 -9.94
C ILE A 134 -0.21 -8.45 -10.49
N TYR A 135 -1.31 -9.00 -9.99
CA TYR A 135 -2.66 -8.56 -10.32
C TYR A 135 -3.08 -7.35 -9.47
N SER A 136 -2.93 -7.46 -8.16
CA SER A 136 -3.24 -6.39 -7.23
C SER A 136 -2.31 -6.36 -6.04
N ILE A 137 -2.24 -5.18 -5.42
CA ILE A 137 -1.55 -4.99 -4.15
C ILE A 137 -2.52 -4.29 -3.22
N SER A 138 -2.70 -4.83 -2.01
CA SER A 138 -3.52 -4.20 -0.99
C SER A 138 -2.70 -3.93 0.27
N TRP A 139 -2.99 -2.81 0.93
CA TRP A 139 -2.31 -2.44 2.17
C TRP A 139 -3.17 -1.49 3.01
N ASN A 140 -2.83 -1.40 4.29
CA ASN A 140 -3.39 -0.45 5.22
C ASN A 140 -2.37 0.63 5.58
N GLN A 141 -2.88 1.77 6.07
CA GLN A 141 -2.08 2.80 6.70
C GLN A 141 -2.77 3.29 7.98
N VAL A 142 -1.98 3.53 9.03
CA VAL A 142 -2.45 4.30 10.19
C VAL A 142 -2.39 5.80 9.82
N PRO A 143 -3.49 6.56 10.00
CA PRO A 143 -3.45 8.00 9.79
C PRO A 143 -2.41 8.65 10.71
N GLU A 144 -1.71 9.65 10.19
CA GLU A 144 -0.75 10.43 10.96
C GLU A 144 -1.37 11.11 12.20
N PRO A 145 -0.55 11.48 13.22
CA PRO A 145 -0.92 11.67 14.62
C PRO A 145 -1.74 12.94 14.93
N THR A 146 -2.72 13.33 14.13
CA THR A 146 -3.64 14.41 14.51
C THR A 146 -4.41 14.09 15.80
N ALA A 147 -4.62 12.79 16.10
CA ALA A 147 -5.20 12.33 17.34
C ALA A 147 -4.29 12.53 18.58
N SER A 148 -2.97 12.38 18.46
CA SER A 148 -2.06 12.61 19.59
C SER A 148 -1.84 14.10 19.86
N LEU A 149 -1.91 14.95 18.82
CA LEU A 149 -1.96 16.40 18.99
C LEU A 149 -3.23 16.84 19.73
N LEU A 150 -4.40 16.27 19.39
CA LEU A 150 -5.64 16.56 20.13
C LEU A 150 -5.59 16.02 21.57
N GLY A 151 -5.01 14.84 21.79
CA GLY A 151 -4.78 14.31 23.14
C GLY A 151 -3.86 15.20 23.97
N ALA A 152 -2.78 15.73 23.36
CA ALA A 152 -1.88 16.68 23.99
C ALA A 152 -2.56 18.03 24.29
N LEU A 153 -3.36 18.55 23.35
CA LEU A 153 -4.14 19.79 23.55
C LEU A 153 -5.22 19.63 24.62
N GLY A 154 -5.92 18.49 24.64
CA GLY A 154 -6.91 18.15 25.66
C GLY A 154 -6.26 17.99 27.06
N GLY A 155 -5.12 17.31 27.12
CA GLY A 155 -4.32 17.19 28.35
C GLY A 155 -3.82 18.53 28.86
N ALA A 156 -3.32 19.40 27.98
CA ALA A 156 -2.88 20.75 28.32
C ALA A 156 -4.03 21.60 28.88
N PHE A 157 -5.23 21.51 28.30
CA PHE A 157 -6.41 22.24 28.78
C PHE A 157 -6.85 21.78 30.18
N LEU A 158 -6.77 20.48 30.48
CA LEU A 158 -7.09 19.94 31.80
C LEU A 158 -6.08 20.35 32.87
N VAL A 159 -4.79 20.41 32.53
CA VAL A 159 -3.73 20.87 33.45
C VAL A 159 -3.87 22.36 33.73
N ILE A 160 -4.18 23.18 32.71
CA ILE A 160 -4.42 24.62 32.87
C ILE A 160 -5.65 24.88 33.74
N ARG A 161 -6.73 24.09 33.57
CA ARG A 161 -7.94 24.21 34.39
C ARG A 161 -7.71 23.85 35.87
N ARG A 162 -6.77 22.95 36.18
CA ARG A 162 -6.42 22.60 37.58
C ARG A 162 -5.60 23.66 38.31
N ARG A 163 -5.00 24.62 37.58
CA ARG A 163 -4.12 25.67 38.14
C ARG A 163 -4.81 27.03 38.32
N ARG A 164 -6.09 27.15 37.95
CA ARG A 164 -6.95 28.29 38.26
C ARG A 164 -8.00 27.87 39.28
#